data_AF-A0A4R2Z586-F1
#
_entry.id   AF-A0A4R2Z586-F1
#
_cell.length_a   1.000
_cell.length_b   1.000
_cell.length_c   1.000
_cell.angle_alpha   90.00
_cell.angle_beta   90.00
_cell.angle_gamma   90.00
#
_symmetry.space_group_name_H-M   'P 1'
#
loop_
_entity.id
_entity.type
_entity.pdbx_description
1 polymer ?
#
loop_
_entity_poly.entity_id
_entity_poly.type
_entity_poly.pdbx_seq_one_letter_code
_entity_poly.pdbx_strand_id
1 'polypeptide(L)'
;MKTATVNINNYVKVKLNEFGLSVMKSNREELQRIAPSLPDFTPPATDSEGYSKFQLWSLMQAFGPVIHLGGELPFDSEIQFTCESVIEEEE
;
A
#
# COMPACT_ATOMS: atom_id res chain seq x y z
N MET A 1 -24.45 4.50 -9.97
CA MET A 1 -23.41 4.03 -8.99
C MET A 1 -22.06 4.25 -9.66
N LYS A 2 -21.09 4.94 -9.04
CA LYS A 2 -19.77 5.14 -9.69
C LYS A 2 -18.93 3.87 -9.59
N THR A 3 -18.45 3.37 -10.73
CA THR A 3 -17.55 2.22 -10.83
C THR A 3 -16.21 2.67 -11.43
N ALA A 4 -15.13 1.97 -11.12
CA ALA A 4 -13.81 2.19 -11.71
C ALA A 4 -13.24 0.86 -12.17
N THR A 5 -12.76 0.79 -13.41
CA THR A 5 -12.10 -0.42 -13.94
C THR A 5 -10.65 -0.40 -13.50
N VAL A 6 -10.25 -1.37 -12.68
CA VAL A 6 -8.88 -1.50 -12.16
C VAL A 6 -8.34 -2.91 -12.39
N ASN A 7 -7.08 -3.01 -12.80
CA ASN A 7 -6.34 -4.28 -12.77
C ASN A 7 -5.52 -4.33 -11.48
N ILE A 8 -5.70 -5.38 -10.67
CA ILE A 8 -5.01 -5.52 -9.37
C ILE A 8 -3.49 -5.61 -9.50
N ASN A 9 -2.97 -5.94 -10.69
CA ASN A 9 -1.55 -5.97 -10.99
C ASN A 9 -0.97 -4.59 -11.35
N ASN A 10 -1.82 -3.59 -11.58
CA ASN A 10 -1.38 -2.24 -11.89
C ASN A 10 -0.74 -1.60 -10.66
N TYR A 11 0.15 -0.66 -10.95
CA TYR A 11 0.76 0.13 -9.90
C TYR A 11 -0.19 1.20 -9.40
N VAL A 12 -0.09 1.44 -8.10
CA VAL A 12 -0.70 2.54 -7.38
C VAL A 12 0.37 3.24 -6.56
N LYS A 13 0.09 4.48 -6.19
CA LYS A 13 0.91 5.24 -5.25
C LYS A 13 0.08 5.61 -4.03
N VAL A 14 0.69 5.46 -2.86
CA VAL A 14 0.12 5.89 -1.57
C VAL A 14 1.19 6.62 -0.76
N LYS A 15 0.77 7.52 0.11
CA LYS A 15 1.67 8.19 1.04
C LYS A 15 1.59 7.48 2.39
N LEU A 16 2.63 6.71 2.70
CA LEU A 16 2.71 5.99 3.97
C LEU A 16 2.87 6.97 5.13
N ASN A 17 2.18 6.70 6.22
CA ASN A 17 2.39 7.40 7.49
C ASN A 17 3.24 6.56 8.44
N GLU A 18 3.47 7.07 9.64
CA GLU A 18 4.27 6.39 10.67
C GLU A 18 3.69 5.01 11.01
N PHE A 19 2.36 4.90 11.08
CA PHE A 19 1.69 3.62 11.34
C PHE A 19 1.97 2.61 10.22
N GLY A 20 1.83 2.98 8.95
CA GLY A 20 2.14 2.07 7.83
C GLY A 20 3.59 1.60 7.81
N LEU A 21 4.53 2.50 8.09
CA LEU A 21 5.95 2.13 8.20
C LEU A 21 6.18 1.14 9.36
N SER A 22 5.50 1.34 10.49
CA SER A 22 5.58 0.43 11.64
C SER A 22 5.03 -0.97 11.34
N VAL A 23 3.95 -1.05 10.54
CA VAL A 23 3.35 -2.32 10.10
C VAL A 23 4.31 -3.08 9.20
N MET A 24 4.92 -2.40 8.22
CA MET A 24 5.91 -3.03 7.33
C MET A 24 7.14 -3.53 8.08
N LYS A 25 7.61 -2.76 9.06
CA LYS A 25 8.71 -3.17 9.94
C LYS A 25 8.33 -4.41 10.75
N SER A 26 7.15 -4.42 11.38
CA SER A 26 6.67 -5.55 12.18
C SER A 26 6.53 -6.82 11.34
N ASN A 27 5.98 -6.69 10.12
CA ASN A 27 5.89 -7.80 9.17
C ASN A 27 7.28 -8.34 8.78
N ARG A 28 8.27 -7.45 8.62
CA ARG A 28 9.65 -7.86 8.31
C ARG A 28 10.31 -8.57 9.47
N GLU A 29 10.14 -8.08 10.70
CA GLU A 29 10.66 -8.70 11.92
C GLU A 29 10.08 -10.10 12.10
N GLU A 30 8.77 -10.30 11.85
CA GLU A 30 8.14 -11.62 11.89
C GLU A 30 8.73 -12.57 10.83
N LEU A 31 8.92 -12.09 9.60
CA LEU A 31 9.54 -12.88 8.54
C LEU A 31 11.00 -13.24 8.88
N GLN A 32 11.75 -12.34 9.51
CA GLN A 32 13.13 -12.59 9.95
C GLN A 32 13.21 -13.64 11.07
N ARG A 33 12.19 -13.75 11.94
CA ARG A 33 12.12 -14.83 12.94
C ARG A 33 12.06 -16.21 12.27
N ILE A 34 11.36 -16.30 11.13
CA ILE A 34 11.20 -17.53 10.35
C ILE A 34 12.40 -17.76 9.42
N ALA A 35 12.98 -16.70 8.88
CA ALA A 35 14.11 -16.73 7.96
C ALA A 35 15.19 -15.69 8.34
N PRO A 36 16.11 -16.04 9.27
CA PRO A 36 17.09 -15.09 9.82
C PRO A 36 18.12 -14.54 8.82
N SER A 37 18.27 -15.16 7.66
CA SER A 37 19.18 -14.70 6.59
C SER A 37 18.60 -13.56 5.75
N LEU A 38 17.35 -13.18 5.97
CA LEU A 38 16.73 -12.06 5.26
C LEU A 38 17.39 -10.73 5.65
N PRO A 39 17.69 -9.84 4.68
CA PRO A 39 18.30 -8.55 4.98
C PRO A 39 17.41 -7.67 5.86
N ASP A 40 18.00 -6.65 6.48
CA ASP A 40 17.27 -5.71 7.32
C ASP A 40 16.14 -4.99 6.57
N PHE A 41 15.14 -4.55 7.33
CA PHE A 41 14.03 -3.79 6.78
C PHE A 41 14.53 -2.50 6.12
N THR A 42 14.22 -2.34 4.84
CA THR A 42 14.42 -1.09 4.11
C THR A 42 13.04 -0.51 3.81
N PRO A 43 12.76 0.76 4.19
CA PRO A 43 11.49 1.39 3.86
C PRO A 43 11.34 1.49 2.32
N PRO A 44 10.10 1.47 1.82
CA PRO A 44 9.85 1.62 0.39
C PRO A 44 10.36 2.98 -0.09
N ALA A 45 10.88 3.01 -1.32
CA ALA A 45 11.31 4.26 -1.93
C ALA A 45 10.12 5.23 -2.04
N THR A 46 10.39 6.50 -1.77
CA THR A 46 9.44 7.61 -1.91
C THR A 46 9.86 8.52 -3.06
N ASP A 47 8.89 9.10 -3.75
CA ASP A 47 9.14 10.20 -4.69
C ASP A 47 9.25 11.55 -3.97
N SER A 48 9.43 12.64 -4.73
CA SER A 48 9.61 14.00 -4.20
C SER A 48 8.43 14.51 -3.35
N GLU A 49 7.26 13.88 -3.47
CA GLU A 49 6.05 14.26 -2.75
C GLU A 49 5.75 13.33 -1.56
N GLY A 50 6.59 12.30 -1.38
CA GLY A 50 6.49 11.32 -0.31
C GLY A 50 5.65 10.09 -0.66
N TYR A 51 5.28 9.89 -1.92
CA TYR A 51 4.51 8.72 -2.32
C TYR A 51 5.41 7.50 -2.56
N SER A 52 4.96 6.35 -2.06
CA SER A 52 5.55 5.04 -2.32
C SER A 52 4.70 4.27 -3.34
N LYS A 53 5.38 3.55 -4.24
CA LYS A 53 4.76 2.83 -5.37
C LYS A 53 4.63 1.34 -5.06
N PHE A 54 3.44 0.78 -5.27
CA PHE A 54 3.11 -0.64 -5.04
C PHE A 54 2.24 -1.18 -6.18
N GLN A 55 2.27 -2.50 -6.42
CA GLN A 55 1.15 -3.12 -7.13
C GLN A 55 -0.06 -3.17 -6.18
N LEU A 56 -1.27 -2.95 -6.70
CA LEU A 56 -2.47 -2.87 -5.86
C LEU A 56 -2.67 -4.13 -5.00
N TRP A 57 -2.49 -5.32 -5.57
CA TRP A 57 -2.61 -6.57 -4.82
C TRP A 57 -1.58 -6.66 -3.67
N SER A 58 -0.37 -6.14 -3.88
CA SER A 58 0.71 -6.17 -2.87
C SER A 58 0.44 -5.16 -1.76
N LEU A 59 -0.11 -3.98 -2.09
CA LEU A 59 -0.59 -3.01 -1.10
C LEU A 59 -1.67 -3.63 -0.21
N MET A 60 -2.66 -4.30 -0.82
CA MET A 60 -3.74 -4.99 -0.10
C MET A 60 -3.20 -6.13 0.78
N GLN A 61 -2.22 -6.89 0.29
CA GLN A 61 -1.60 -7.95 1.09
C GLN A 61 -0.87 -7.38 2.32
N ALA A 62 -0.11 -6.29 2.13
CA ALA A 62 0.71 -5.70 3.18
C ALA A 62 -0.13 -5.07 4.30
N PHE A 63 -1.22 -4.38 3.93
CA PHE A 63 -1.98 -3.52 4.85
C PHE A 63 -3.40 -3.99 5.12
N GLY A 64 -3.95 -4.90 4.32
CA GLY A 64 -5.28 -5.47 4.53
C GLY A 64 -5.52 -6.02 5.95
N PRO A 65 -4.55 -6.69 6.60
CA PRO A 65 -4.72 -7.18 7.97
C PRO A 65 -4.93 -6.10 9.04
N VAL A 66 -4.54 -4.84 8.76
CA VAL A 66 -4.64 -3.72 9.72
C VAL A 66 -5.69 -2.69 9.33
N ILE A 67 -6.29 -2.81 8.16
CA ILE A 67 -7.37 -1.90 7.71
C ILE A 67 -8.71 -2.45 8.20
N HIS A 68 -9.31 -1.78 9.17
CA HIS A 68 -10.64 -2.09 9.69
C HIS A 68 -11.37 -0.82 10.15
N LEU A 69 -12.69 -0.92 10.35
CA LEU A 69 -13.51 0.20 10.81
C LEU A 69 -12.99 0.74 12.15
N GLY A 70 -12.87 2.07 12.23
CA GLY A 70 -12.38 2.78 13.42
C GLY A 70 -10.87 2.65 13.69
N GLY A 71 -10.12 1.94 12.84
CA GLY A 71 -8.66 1.84 12.93
C GLY A 71 -7.94 3.03 12.29
N GLU A 72 -6.68 3.21 12.64
CA GLU A 72 -5.77 4.13 11.95
C GLU A 72 -5.41 3.53 10.57
N LEU A 73 -5.48 4.34 9.52
CA LEU A 73 -5.06 3.90 8.19
C LEU A 73 -3.53 3.91 8.09
N PRO A 74 -2.88 2.95 7.41
CA PRO A 74 -1.42 2.90 7.27
C PRO A 74 -0.87 3.85 6.19
N PHE A 75 -1.74 4.59 5.52
CA PHE A 75 -1.41 5.61 4.54
C PHE A 75 -2.51 6.67 4.55
N ASP A 76 -2.20 7.84 4.00
CA ASP A 76 -3.19 8.87 3.73
C ASP A 76 -4.35 8.26 2.93
N SER A 77 -5.59 8.70 3.14
CA SER A 77 -6.80 8.05 2.58
C SER A 77 -6.91 8.02 1.05
N GLU A 78 -5.90 8.51 0.33
CA GLU A 78 -5.83 8.61 -1.11
C GLU A 78 -4.96 7.50 -1.72
N ILE A 79 -5.51 6.84 -2.75
CA ILE A 79 -4.78 5.90 -3.59
C ILE A 79 -4.73 6.48 -5.00
N GLN A 80 -3.54 6.80 -5.50
CA GLN A 80 -3.36 7.28 -6.87
C GLN A 80 -3.17 6.09 -7.81
N PHE A 81 -4.11 5.90 -8.74
CA PHE A 81 -4.01 4.90 -9.79
C PHE A 81 -3.15 5.43 -10.94
N THR A 82 -2.13 4.69 -11.36
CA THR A 82 -1.22 5.14 -12.42
C THR A 82 -1.73 4.84 -13.84
N CYS A 83 -2.97 4.35 -14.00
CA CYS A 83 -3.55 4.03 -15.30
C CYS A 83 -4.60 5.08 -15.70
N GLU A 84 -4.52 5.53 -16.96
CA GLU A 84 -5.40 6.55 -17.57
C GLU A 84 -6.86 6.10 -17.80
N SER A 85 -7.20 4.84 -17.55
CA SER A 85 -8.54 4.30 -17.80
C SER A 85 -9.44 4.29 -16.55
N VAL A 86 -9.42 5.35 -15.74
CA VAL A 86 -10.52 5.57 -14.79
C VAL A 86 -11.65 6.22 -15.59
N ILE A 87 -12.47 5.37 -16.22
CA ILE A 87 -13.69 5.83 -16.88
C ILE A 87 -14.71 6.01 -15.76
N GLU A 88 -14.99 7.26 -15.40
CA GLU A 88 -16.18 7.57 -14.61
C GLU A 88 -17.40 7.32 -15.51
N GLU A 89 -18.09 6.20 -15.30
CA GLU A 89 -19.41 6.00 -15.89
C GLU A 89 -20.40 6.85 -15.09
N GLU A 90 -20.80 7.99 -15.66
CA GLU A 90 -21.98 8.74 -15.23
C GLU A 90 -23.22 7.99 -15.72
N GLU A 91 -24.07 7.57 -14.78
CA GLU A 91 -25.35 6.88 -15.02
C GLU A 91 -26.49 7.90 -15.10
#